data_AF-U2YSY8-F1
#
_entry.id   AF-U2YSY8-F1
#
_cell.length_a   1.000
_cell.length_b   1.000
_cell.length_c   1.000
_cell.angle_alpha   90.00
_cell.angle_beta   90.00
_cell.angle_gamma   90.00
#
_symmetry.space_group_name_H-M   'P 1'
#
loop_
_entity.id
_entity.type
_entity.pdbx_description
1 polymer ?
#
loop_
_entity_poly.entity_id
_entity_poly.type
_entity_poly.pdbx_seq_one_letter_code
_entity_poly.pdbx_strand_id
1 'polypeptide(L)'
;MTTRPELATDADLARGAGAIVLFVVLAGAFLFADFGSAAWFPADAAETAGIGYALLGLVEQTPLLSKGFLAAFEIIDIALVAAVVAAVTLARKDGGEA
;
A
#
# COMPACT_ATOMS: atom_id res chain seq x y z
N MET A 1 -22.54 -34.90 0.70
CA MET A 1 -21.75 -36.11 1.03
C MET A 1 -20.31 -35.81 0.69
N THR A 2 -19.42 -35.76 1.67
CA THR A 2 -17.98 -35.55 1.45
C THR A 2 -17.29 -36.90 1.54
N THR A 3 -16.68 -37.33 0.44
CA THR A 3 -15.92 -38.57 0.36
C THR A 3 -14.73 -38.54 1.33
N ARG A 4 -14.36 -39.71 1.85
CA ARG A 4 -13.23 -39.85 2.78
C ARG A 4 -11.93 -39.43 2.07
N PRO A 5 -11.07 -38.59 2.68
CA PRO A 5 -9.80 -38.23 2.07
C PRO A 5 -8.91 -39.47 2.00
N GLU A 6 -8.48 -39.83 0.80
CA GLU A 6 -7.54 -40.92 0.52
C GLU A 6 -6.17 -40.34 0.16
N LEU A 7 -5.10 -41.06 0.52
CA LEU A 7 -3.73 -40.63 0.27
C LEU A 7 -3.45 -40.70 -1.25
N ALA A 8 -3.00 -39.59 -1.84
CA ALA A 8 -2.65 -39.55 -3.27
C ALA A 8 -1.38 -40.37 -3.53
N THR A 9 -1.54 -41.62 -3.96
CA THR A 9 -0.43 -42.56 -4.25
C THR A 9 0.25 -42.36 -5.60
N ASP A 10 -0.30 -41.49 -6.46
CA ASP A 10 0.23 -41.17 -7.80
C ASP A 10 1.21 -39.97 -7.81
N ALA A 11 1.46 -39.38 -6.64
CA ALA A 11 2.13 -38.08 -6.53
C ALA A 11 3.45 -38.00 -7.33
N ASP A 12 3.55 -36.95 -8.14
CA ASP A 12 4.74 -36.62 -8.93
C ASP A 12 5.89 -36.18 -8.00
N LEU A 13 6.81 -37.11 -7.73
CA LEU A 13 7.97 -36.91 -6.88
C LEU A 13 8.89 -35.78 -7.40
N ALA A 14 8.87 -35.49 -8.70
CA ALA A 14 9.66 -34.39 -9.26
C ALA A 14 9.15 -33.02 -8.77
N ARG A 15 7.84 -32.87 -8.60
CA ARG A 15 7.23 -31.65 -8.02
C ARG A 15 7.59 -31.51 -6.54
N GLY A 16 7.58 -32.63 -5.80
CA GLY A 16 8.02 -32.66 -4.40
C GLY A 16 9.49 -32.26 -4.25
N ALA A 17 10.36 -32.80 -5.09
CA ALA A 17 11.77 -32.42 -5.12
C ALA A 17 11.96 -30.94 -5.47
N GLY A 18 11.20 -30.41 -6.44
CA GLY A 18 11.20 -28.99 -6.78
C GLY A 18 10.81 -28.10 -5.59
N ALA A 19 9.80 -28.49 -4.80
CA ALA A 19 9.41 -27.77 -3.60
C ALA A 19 10.51 -27.76 -2.53
N ILE A 20 11.22 -28.88 -2.34
CA ILE A 20 12.36 -28.97 -1.41
C ILE A 20 13.49 -28.05 -1.88
N VAL A 21 13.81 -28.04 -3.17
CA VAL A 21 14.83 -27.14 -3.73
C VAL A 21 14.47 -25.68 -3.50
N LEU A 22 13.23 -25.29 -3.78
CA LEU A 22 12.75 -23.93 -3.52
C LEU A 22 12.85 -23.56 -2.03
N PHE A 23 12.49 -24.49 -1.14
CA PHE A 23 12.59 -24.30 0.29
C PHE A 23 14.04 -24.06 0.73
N VAL A 24 15.00 -24.83 0.22
CA VAL A 24 16.43 -24.65 0.52
C VAL A 24 16.93 -23.30 0.01
N VAL A 25 16.50 -22.86 -1.18
CA VAL A 25 16.85 -21.53 -1.72
C VAL A 25 16.32 -20.41 -0.82
N LEU A 26 15.06 -20.50 -0.40
CA LEU A 26 14.46 -19.51 0.51
C LEU A 26 15.13 -19.52 1.88
N ALA A 27 15.40 -20.70 2.44
CA ALA A 27 16.14 -20.83 3.69
C ALA A 27 17.53 -20.18 3.58
N GLY A 28 18.27 -20.45 2.51
CA GLY A 28 19.54 -19.79 2.23
C GLY A 28 19.38 -18.27 2.14
N ALA A 29 18.38 -17.78 1.40
CA ALA A 29 18.10 -16.35 1.32
C ALA A 29 17.84 -15.72 2.70
N PHE A 30 17.12 -16.39 3.59
CA PHE A 30 16.85 -15.87 4.94
C PHE A 30 18.04 -15.96 5.89
N LEU A 31 18.85 -17.02 5.80
CA LEU A 31 20.03 -17.19 6.65
C LEU A 31 21.20 -16.27 6.24
N PHE A 32 21.31 -15.98 4.95
CA PHE A 32 22.43 -15.20 4.40
C PHE A 32 22.05 -13.77 4.02
N ALA A 33 20.78 -13.38 4.06
CA ALA A 33 20.40 -11.99 3.89
C ALA A 33 20.91 -11.16 5.06
N ASP A 34 21.74 -10.17 4.73
CA ASP A 34 22.06 -9.08 5.63
C ASP A 34 21.19 -7.88 5.26
N PHE A 35 20.35 -7.45 6.20
CA PHE A 35 19.52 -6.26 6.05
C PHE A 35 20.21 -4.99 6.58
N GLY A 36 21.44 -5.11 7.08
CA GLY A 36 22.18 -4.04 7.72
C GLY A 36 21.59 -3.63 9.07
N SER A 37 22.04 -2.50 9.59
CA SER A 37 21.39 -1.86 10.74
C SER A 37 19.97 -1.45 10.37
N ALA A 38 19.02 -1.63 11.27
CA ALA A 38 17.67 -1.09 11.11
C ALA A 38 17.76 0.40 10.71
N ALA A 39 17.36 0.72 9.49
CA ALA A 39 17.30 2.09 9.01
C ALA A 39 15.92 2.66 9.34
N TRP A 40 15.77 3.11 10.58
CA TRP A 40 14.65 3.97 10.96
C TRP A 40 14.85 5.35 10.33
N PHE A 41 13.78 6.14 10.24
CA PHE A 41 13.92 7.54 9.85
C PHE A 41 14.93 8.24 10.77
N PRO A 42 15.71 9.21 10.25
CA PRO A 42 16.61 10.00 11.06
C PRO A 42 15.87 10.58 12.28
N ALA A 43 16.48 10.54 13.47
CA ALA A 43 15.83 10.99 14.70
C ALA A 43 15.39 12.47 14.67
N ASP A 44 15.97 13.24 13.76
CA ASP A 44 15.68 14.66 13.49
C ASP A 44 14.71 14.87 12.31
N ALA A 45 14.32 13.83 11.59
CA ALA A 45 13.40 13.93 10.47
C ALA A 45 11.95 13.77 10.92
N ALA A 46 11.24 14.89 11.09
CA ALA A 46 9.80 14.88 11.37
C ALA A 46 9.01 14.34 10.16
N GLU A 47 8.51 13.11 10.25
CA GLU A 47 7.86 12.40 9.15
C GLU A 47 6.54 13.07 8.74
N THR A 48 5.76 13.52 9.73
CA THR A 48 4.53 14.28 9.50
C THR A 48 4.80 15.56 8.73
N ALA A 49 5.89 16.27 9.04
CA ALA A 49 6.28 17.46 8.30
C ALA A 49 6.74 17.11 6.88
N GLY A 50 7.52 16.03 6.72
CA GLY A 50 7.94 15.53 5.40
C GLY A 50 6.76 15.21 4.48
N ILE A 51 5.72 14.56 5.00
CA ILE A 51 4.47 14.30 4.27
C ILE A 51 3.80 15.62 3.87
N GLY A 52 3.67 16.57 4.80
CA GLY A 52 3.10 17.90 4.51
C GLY A 52 3.87 18.65 3.42
N TYR A 53 5.20 18.62 3.47
CA TYR A 53 6.05 19.22 2.44
C TYR A 53 5.85 18.56 1.08
N ALA A 54 5.78 17.24 1.02
CA ALA A 54 5.52 16.54 -0.23
C ALA A 54 4.14 16.87 -0.82
N LEU A 55 3.09 16.97 0.01
CA LEU A 55 1.75 17.38 -0.42
C LEU A 55 1.74 18.79 -1.01
N LEU A 56 2.51 19.71 -0.44
CA LEU A 56 2.59 21.11 -0.91
C LEU A 56 3.65 21.35 -1.99
N GLY A 57 4.33 20.30 -2.46
CA GLY A 57 5.39 20.42 -3.46
C GLY A 57 6.71 21.00 -2.93
N LEU A 58 6.88 21.11 -1.61
CA LEU A 58 8.06 21.63 -0.91
C LEU A 58 9.12 20.55 -0.63
N VAL A 59 9.37 19.66 -1.59
CA VAL A 59 10.22 18.46 -1.41
C VAL A 59 11.66 18.77 -0.97
N GLU A 60 12.16 19.98 -1.22
CA GLU A 60 13.48 20.42 -0.78
C GLU A 60 13.58 20.62 0.74
N GLN A 61 12.45 20.68 1.45
CA GLN A 61 12.37 20.87 2.90
C GLN A 61 12.45 19.55 3.69
N THR A 62 12.57 18.41 3.01
CA THR A 62 12.68 17.11 3.67
C THR A 62 13.59 16.14 2.90
N PRO A 63 14.46 15.38 3.59
CA PRO A 63 15.23 14.33 2.96
C PRO A 63 14.41 13.04 2.74
N LEU A 64 13.17 12.97 3.25
CA LEU A 64 12.37 11.74 3.31
C LEU A 64 11.68 11.39 1.99
N LEU A 65 11.32 12.39 1.20
CA LEU A 65 10.49 12.24 0.01
C LEU A 65 11.07 13.05 -1.15
N SER A 66 11.32 12.39 -2.27
CA SER A 66 11.91 13.00 -3.46
C SER A 66 10.88 13.49 -4.49
N LYS A 67 9.59 13.24 -4.25
CA LYS A 67 8.50 13.57 -5.18
C LYS A 67 7.40 14.37 -4.48
N GLY A 68 6.92 15.40 -5.17
CA GLY A 68 5.79 16.21 -4.75
C GLY A 68 4.47 15.61 -5.22
N PHE A 69 3.41 15.90 -4.47
CA PHE A 69 2.04 15.44 -4.72
C PHE A 69 1.06 16.60 -4.90
N LEU A 70 1.56 17.82 -5.13
CA LEU A 70 0.74 19.04 -5.22
C LEU A 70 -0.41 18.92 -6.24
N ALA A 71 -0.14 18.35 -7.41
CA ALA A 71 -1.18 18.14 -8.41
C ALA A 71 -2.27 17.17 -7.92
N ALA A 72 -1.88 16.08 -7.25
CA ALA A 72 -2.84 15.12 -6.71
C ALA A 72 -3.65 15.74 -5.55
N PHE A 73 -3.01 16.53 -4.69
CA PHE A 73 -3.66 17.27 -3.61
C PHE A 73 -4.76 18.20 -4.15
N GLU A 74 -4.44 18.98 -5.20
CA GLU A 74 -5.40 19.90 -5.82
C GLU A 74 -6.53 19.18 -6.56
N ILE A 75 -6.24 18.05 -7.22
CA ILE A 75 -7.28 17.24 -7.87
C ILE A 75 -8.28 16.70 -6.84
N ILE A 76 -7.79 16.27 -5.67
CA ILE A 76 -8.65 15.79 -4.59
C ILE A 76 -9.51 16.94 -4.04
N ASP A 77 -8.96 18.14 -3.88
CA ASP A 77 -9.75 19.32 -3.45
C ASP A 77 -10.93 19.59 -4.41
N ILE A 78 -10.66 19.69 -5.71
CA ILE A 78 -11.70 19.89 -6.72
C ILE A 78 -12.72 18.75 -6.71
N ALA A 79 -12.27 17.50 -6.59
CA ALA A 79 -13.15 16.34 -6.52
C ALA A 79 -14.06 16.38 -5.29
N LEU A 80 -13.55 16.80 -4.14
CA LEU A 80 -14.32 16.95 -2.90
C LEU A 80 -15.35 18.08 -3.03
N VAL A 81 -14.97 19.23 -3.60
CA VAL A 81 -15.90 20.33 -3.87
C VAL A 81 -17.03 19.86 -4.79
N ALA A 82 -16.71 19.17 -5.88
CA ALA A 82 -17.71 18.63 -6.80
C ALA A 82 -18.64 17.61 -6.11
N ALA A 83 -18.08 16.73 -5.27
CA ALA A 83 -18.84 15.75 -4.51
C ALA A 83 -19.81 16.42 -3.52
N VAL A 84 -19.36 17.46 -2.80
CA VAL A 84 -20.21 18.24 -1.89
C VAL A 84 -21.33 18.93 -2.65
N VAL A 85 -21.03 19.58 -3.77
CA VAL A 85 -22.06 20.22 -4.61
C VAL A 85 -23.08 19.18 -5.08
N ALA A 86 -22.62 18.06 -5.62
CA ALA A 86 -23.50 16.98 -6.08
C ALA A 86 -24.38 16.44 -4.95
N ALA A 87 -23.79 16.16 -3.79
CA ALA A 87 -24.51 15.66 -2.62
C ALA A 87 -25.58 16.65 -2.15
N VAL A 88 -25.25 17.94 -2.06
CA VAL A 88 -26.21 19.00 -1.68
C VAL A 88 -27.32 19.12 -2.73
N THR A 89 -27.00 19.15 -4.02
CA THR A 89 -28.02 19.23 -5.08
C THR A 89 -28.95 18.04 -5.08
N LEU A 90 -28.44 16.84 -4.83
CA LEU A 90 -29.23 15.61 -4.82
C LEU A 90 -30.08 15.47 -3.55
N ALA A 91 -29.61 16.02 -2.43
CA ALA A 91 -30.33 16.02 -1.16
C ALA A 91 -31.48 17.03 -1.10
N ARG A 92 -31.47 18.07 -1.95
CA ARG A 92 -32.57 19.06 -2.02
C ARG A 92 -33.82 18.42 -2.62
N LYS A 93 -34.95 18.50 -1.92
CA LYS A 93 -36.27 18.22 -2.51
C LYS A 93 -36.77 19.46 -3.24
N ASP A 94 -37.21 19.29 -4.47
CA ASP A 94 -37.99 20.30 -5.17
C ASP A 94 -39.42 20.30 -4.62
N GLY A 95 -39.91 21.45 -4.14
CA GLY A 95 -41.31 21.64 -3.74
C GLY A 95 -41.61 21.66 -2.23
N GLY A 96 -40.77 22.30 -1.41
CA GLY A 96 -41.16 22.66 -0.04
C GLY A 96 -42.10 23.87 -0.04
N GLU A 97 -43.40 23.67 -0.25
CA GLU A 97 -44.39 24.58 0.34
C GLU A 97 -44.38 24.35 1.86
N ALA A 98 -44.25 25.46 2.60
CA ALA A 98 -44.40 25.50 4.06
C ALA A 98 -45.84 25.85 4.42
#